data_AF-A0A348VV84-F1
#
_entry.id   AF-A0A348VV84-F1
#
_cell.length_a   1.000
_cell.length_b   1.000
_cell.length_c   1.000
_cell.angle_alpha   90.00
_cell.angle_beta   90.00
_cell.angle_gamma   90.00
#
_symmetry.space_group_name_H-M   'P 1'
#
loop_
_entity.id
_entity.type
_entity.pdbx_description
1 polymer ?
#
loop_
_entity_poly.entity_id
_entity_poly.type
_entity_poly.pdbx_seq_one_letter_code
_entity_poly.pdbx_strand_id
1 'polypeptide(L)'
;VLFQQQKKGFQGVKAGILTQNDMPLLIKDLVQKARNSGLAVGGVKYEIPAAGTGSLVRVSFSFPAEGSYAGVKRFLYTLETSSRHVGIQDVGLDSDKGRVKLSLKLITYIKGQED
;
A
#
# COMPACT_ATOMS: atom_id res chain seq x y z
N VAL A 1 24.11 22.73 -12.39
CA VAL A 1 23.37 21.93 -13.40
C VAL A 1 22.65 20.70 -12.81
N LEU A 2 22.79 20.40 -11.50
CA LEU A 2 22.16 19.24 -10.83
C LEU A 2 20.61 19.27 -10.74
N PHE A 3 19.99 20.44 -10.68
CA PHE A 3 18.55 20.58 -10.40
C PHE A 3 17.62 20.18 -11.57
N GLN A 4 18.10 20.18 -12.81
CA GLN A 4 17.27 19.78 -13.96
C GLN A 4 17.20 18.26 -14.16
N GLN A 5 18.25 17.52 -13.78
CA GLN A 5 18.22 16.06 -13.84
C GLN A 5 17.31 15.45 -12.76
N GLN A 6 17.24 16.07 -11.57
CA GLN A 6 16.26 15.68 -10.55
C GLN A 6 14.82 15.85 -11.06
N LYS A 7 14.48 16.98 -11.69
CA LYS A 7 13.12 17.22 -12.22
C LYS A 7 12.67 16.17 -13.23
N LYS A 8 13.57 15.66 -14.10
CA LYS A 8 13.22 14.58 -15.05
C LYS A 8 13.02 13.23 -14.37
N GLY A 9 13.78 12.91 -13.32
CA GLY A 9 13.54 11.72 -12.50
C GLY A 9 12.18 11.77 -11.77
N PHE A 10 11.80 12.94 -11.25
CA PHE A 10 10.51 13.13 -10.57
C PHE A 10 9.30 13.23 -11.52
N GLN A 11 9.50 13.46 -12.83
CA GLN A 11 8.39 13.41 -13.80
C GLN A 11 7.83 11.99 -13.98
N GLY A 12 8.69 10.96 -13.93
CA GLY A 12 8.24 9.56 -13.91
C GLY A 12 7.49 9.21 -12.62
N VAL A 13 7.90 9.78 -11.49
CA VAL A 13 7.20 9.63 -10.20
C VAL A 13 5.81 10.28 -10.25
N LYS A 14 5.68 11.48 -10.83
CA LYS A 14 4.39 12.19 -10.97
C LYS A 14 3.33 11.44 -11.79
N ALA A 15 3.73 10.63 -12.78
CA ALA A 15 2.80 9.85 -13.59
C ALA A 15 2.32 8.56 -12.89
N GLY A 16 3.01 8.10 -11.84
CA GLY A 16 2.65 6.92 -11.05
C GLY A 16 2.09 7.23 -9.66
N ILE A 17 1.84 8.51 -9.35
CA ILE A 17 1.19 8.94 -8.11
C ILE A 17 -0.31 8.73 -8.25
N LEU A 18 -0.87 7.92 -7.35
CA LEU A 18 -2.28 7.57 -7.35
C LEU A 18 -3.14 8.82 -7.08
N THR A 19 -4.32 8.85 -7.67
CA THR A 19 -5.38 9.79 -7.28
C THR A 19 -6.27 9.15 -6.21
N GLN A 20 -7.10 9.95 -5.55
CA GLN A 20 -8.08 9.44 -4.60
C GLN A 20 -9.00 8.37 -5.22
N ASN A 21 -9.32 8.49 -6.51
CA ASN A 21 -10.18 7.55 -7.24
C ASN A 21 -9.50 6.19 -7.50
N ASP A 22 -8.16 6.12 -7.43
CA ASP A 22 -7.40 4.89 -7.65
C ASP A 22 -7.27 4.04 -6.38
N MET A 23 -7.62 4.58 -5.21
CA MET A 23 -7.50 3.88 -3.93
C MET A 23 -8.31 2.58 -3.86
N PRO A 24 -9.60 2.53 -4.28
CA PRO A 24 -10.34 1.28 -4.32
C PRO A 24 -9.73 0.23 -5.26
N LEU A 25 -9.17 0.66 -6.39
CA LEU A 25 -8.50 -0.22 -7.34
C LEU A 25 -7.19 -0.78 -6.76
N LEU A 26 -6.43 0.04 -6.05
CA LEU A 26 -5.25 -0.40 -5.31
C LEU A 26 -5.62 -1.45 -4.26
N ILE A 27 -6.63 -1.18 -3.44
CA ILE A 27 -7.07 -2.11 -2.40
C ILE A 27 -7.52 -3.43 -3.02
N LYS A 28 -8.30 -3.38 -4.11
CA LYS A 28 -8.73 -4.59 -4.83
C LYS A 28 -7.54 -5.42 -5.33
N ASP A 29 -6.52 -4.78 -5.91
CA ASP A 29 -5.30 -5.46 -6.37
C ASP A 29 -4.54 -6.10 -5.21
N LEU A 30 -4.38 -5.40 -4.08
CA LEU A 30 -3.73 -5.92 -2.87
C LEU A 30 -4.49 -7.12 -2.28
N VAL A 31 -5.82 -7.04 -2.20
CA VAL A 31 -6.67 -8.15 -1.76
C VAL A 31 -6.51 -9.35 -2.69
N GLN A 32 -6.47 -9.13 -4.01
CA GLN A 32 -6.30 -10.22 -4.96
C GLN A 32 -4.92 -10.88 -4.83
N LYS A 33 -3.85 -10.10 -4.67
CA LYS A 33 -2.48 -10.62 -4.42
C LYS A 33 -2.40 -11.44 -3.14
N ALA A 34 -3.05 -10.99 -2.07
CA ALA A 34 -3.13 -11.74 -0.80
C ALA A 34 -3.88 -13.07 -0.98
N ARG A 35 -5.03 -13.05 -1.65
CA ARG A 35 -5.81 -14.27 -1.96
C ARG A 35 -5.02 -15.26 -2.82
N ASN A 36 -4.32 -14.78 -3.84
CA ASN A 36 -3.45 -15.60 -4.68
C ASN A 36 -2.30 -16.24 -3.87
N SER A 37 -1.91 -15.62 -2.76
CA SER A 37 -0.91 -16.14 -1.83
C SER A 37 -1.50 -17.09 -0.78
N GLY A 38 -2.81 -17.39 -0.86
CA GLY A 38 -3.52 -18.25 0.08
C GLY A 38 -3.90 -17.57 1.40
N LEU A 39 -4.00 -16.25 1.42
CA LEU A 39 -4.41 -15.48 2.60
C LEU A 39 -5.88 -15.07 2.50
N ALA A 40 -6.60 -15.20 3.61
CA ALA A 40 -7.91 -14.59 3.80
C ALA A 40 -7.72 -13.14 4.29
N VAL A 41 -8.38 -12.18 3.65
CA VAL A 41 -8.25 -10.76 3.99
C VAL A 41 -9.51 -10.29 4.69
N GLY A 42 -9.35 -9.60 5.83
CA GLY A 42 -10.45 -8.97 6.55
C GLY A 42 -10.86 -7.62 5.93
N GLY A 43 -11.64 -6.84 6.68
CA GLY A 43 -12.01 -5.48 6.26
C GLY A 43 -10.78 -4.56 6.24
N VAL A 44 -10.40 -4.11 5.04
CA VAL A 44 -9.33 -3.11 4.87
C VAL A 44 -9.90 -1.73 5.23
N LYS A 45 -9.30 -1.08 6.23
CA LYS A 45 -9.68 0.27 6.64
C LYS A 45 -8.64 1.25 6.12
N TYR A 46 -9.09 2.33 5.48
CA TYR A 46 -8.22 3.40 5.02
C TYR A 46 -8.82 4.75 5.40
N GLU A 47 -7.97 5.67 5.81
CA GLU A 47 -8.35 7.04 6.13
C GLU A 47 -7.62 7.96 5.17
N ILE A 48 -8.40 8.74 4.42
CA ILE A 48 -7.86 9.81 3.57
C ILE A 48 -7.92 11.08 4.41
N PRO A 49 -6.77 11.64 4.83
CA PRO A 49 -6.78 12.90 5.54
C PRO A 49 -7.41 13.97 4.67
N ALA A 50 -8.25 14.83 5.26
CA ALA A 50 -8.74 16.03 4.58
C ALA A 50 -7.53 16.83 4.07
N ALA A 51 -7.63 17.34 2.84
CA ALA A 51 -6.56 17.93 2.05
C ALA A 51 -5.53 18.68 2.91
N GLY A 52 -4.34 18.11 3.04
CA GLY A 52 -3.20 18.86 3.57
C GLY A 52 -2.79 19.92 2.55
N THR A 53 -2.27 21.05 3.02
CA THR A 53 -1.76 22.17 2.22
C THR A 53 -0.46 21.83 1.45
N GLY A 54 -0.45 20.70 0.75
CA GLY A 54 0.69 20.19 -0.01
C GLY A 54 0.26 19.34 -1.20
N SER A 55 1.12 19.31 -2.22
CA SER A 55 0.88 18.58 -3.48
C SER A 55 0.69 17.06 -3.33
N LEU A 56 1.04 16.48 -2.17
CA LEU A 56 0.91 15.05 -1.86
C LEU A 56 0.26 14.85 -0.49
N VAL A 57 -0.73 13.96 -0.44
CA VAL A 57 -1.40 13.53 0.79
C VAL A 57 -0.98 12.11 1.11
N ARG A 58 -0.49 11.89 2.33
CA ARG A 58 -0.15 10.55 2.83
C ARG A 58 -1.42 9.85 3.27
N VAL A 59 -1.72 8.71 2.65
CA VAL A 59 -2.83 7.84 3.02
C VAL A 59 -2.26 6.63 3.75
N SER A 60 -2.78 6.35 4.93
CA SER A 60 -2.43 5.15 5.70
C SER A 60 -3.63 4.21 5.73
N PHE A 61 -3.37 2.92 5.64
CA PHE A 61 -4.42 1.91 5.69
C PHE A 61 -3.96 0.63 6.39
N SER A 62 -4.92 0.01 7.08
CA SER A 62 -4.72 -1.22 7.84
C SER A 62 -5.21 -2.40 7.02
N PHE A 63 -4.32 -3.36 6.80
CA PHE A 63 -4.59 -4.55 5.99
C PHE A 63 -4.45 -5.80 6.87
N PRO A 64 -5.57 -6.29 7.45
CA PRO A 64 -5.59 -7.54 8.18
C PRO A 64 -5.69 -8.72 7.21
N ALA A 65 -4.78 -9.69 7.33
CA ALA A 65 -4.79 -10.92 6.56
C ALA A 65 -4.48 -12.13 7.45
N GLU A 66 -4.94 -13.31 7.07
CA GLU A 66 -4.74 -14.53 7.85
C GLU A 66 -4.52 -15.75 6.94
N GLY A 67 -3.56 -16.59 7.30
CA GLY A 67 -3.32 -17.84 6.57
C GLY A 67 -2.09 -18.58 7.07
N SER A 68 -1.43 -19.32 6.19
CA SER A 68 -0.17 -19.97 6.53
C SER A 68 0.99 -18.97 6.54
N TYR A 69 2.01 -19.22 7.37
CA TYR A 69 3.22 -18.41 7.39
C TYR A 69 3.91 -18.35 6.01
N ALA A 70 3.87 -19.45 5.25
CA ALA A 70 4.38 -19.50 3.87
C ALA A 70 3.61 -18.55 2.95
N GLY A 71 2.28 -18.48 3.07
CA GLY A 71 1.44 -17.53 2.34
C GLY A 71 1.74 -16.08 2.71
N VAL A 72 1.97 -15.81 3.99
CA VAL A 72 2.36 -14.48 4.50
C VAL A 72 3.68 -14.03 3.88
N LYS A 73 4.71 -14.89 3.86
CA LYS A 73 6.00 -14.57 3.20
C LYS A 73 5.85 -14.27 1.72
N ARG A 74 5.09 -15.09 0.98
CA ARG A 74 4.86 -14.89 -0.46
C ARG A 74 4.14 -13.56 -0.73
N PHE A 75 3.17 -13.23 0.11
CA PHE A 75 2.44 -11.98 -0.01
C PHE A 75 3.34 -10.77 0.27
N LEU A 76 4.09 -10.77 1.38
CA LEU A 76 5.06 -9.72 1.70
C LEU A 76 6.07 -9.51 0.58
N TYR A 77 6.65 -10.59 0.06
CA TYR A 77 7.55 -10.52 -1.08
C TYR A 77 6.89 -9.90 -2.32
N THR A 78 5.64 -10.28 -2.61
CA THR A 78 4.87 -9.72 -3.75
C THR A 78 4.54 -8.24 -3.55
N LEU A 79 4.35 -7.80 -2.32
CA LEU A 79 4.14 -6.39 -1.98
C LEU A 79 5.41 -5.58 -2.20
N GLU A 80 6.54 -6.03 -1.66
CA GLU A 80 7.83 -5.35 -1.73
C GLU A 80 8.38 -5.30 -3.16
N THR A 81 8.12 -6.33 -3.96
CA THR A 81 8.53 -6.39 -5.37
C THR A 81 7.54 -5.71 -6.32
N SER A 82 6.42 -5.18 -5.81
CA SER A 82 5.41 -4.56 -6.66
C SER A 82 5.91 -3.21 -7.20
N SER A 83 5.56 -2.90 -8.45
CA SER A 83 5.85 -1.60 -9.07
C SER A 83 4.98 -0.45 -8.55
N ARG A 84 4.08 -0.70 -7.59
CA ARG A 84 3.21 0.33 -7.01
C ARG A 84 3.91 1.00 -5.84
N HIS A 85 3.72 2.31 -5.71
CA HIS A 85 4.24 3.13 -4.60
C HIS A 85 3.49 2.87 -3.28
N VAL A 86 3.56 1.65 -2.75
CA VAL A 86 3.04 1.30 -1.43
C VAL A 86 4.20 0.96 -0.50
N GLY A 87 4.32 1.71 0.58
CA GLY A 87 5.28 1.44 1.64
C GLY A 87 4.66 0.61 2.75
N ILE A 88 5.44 -0.29 3.34
CA ILE A 88 5.09 -0.97 4.59
C ILE A 88 5.58 -0.10 5.73
N GLN A 89 4.66 0.42 6.54
CA GLN A 89 4.99 1.21 7.73
C GLN A 89 5.18 0.32 8.96
N ASP A 90 4.32 -0.68 9.12
CA ASP A 90 4.32 -1.56 10.28
C ASP A 90 3.85 -2.96 9.90
N VAL A 91 4.39 -3.96 10.58
CA VAL A 91 4.11 -5.38 10.39
C VAL A 91 3.90 -6.05 11.75
N GLY A 92 2.66 -6.38 12.05
CA GLY A 92 2.29 -7.23 13.17
C GLY A 92 2.10 -8.67 12.69
N LEU A 93 2.72 -9.62 13.39
CA LEU A 93 2.50 -11.05 13.20
C LEU A 93 2.05 -11.65 14.52
N ASP A 94 0.96 -12.40 14.47
CA ASP A 94 0.45 -13.18 15.59
C ASP A 94 0.11 -14.59 15.09
N SER A 95 0.11 -15.57 15.99
CA SER A 95 -0.25 -16.95 15.70
C SER A 95 -1.44 -17.37 16.54
N ASP A 96 -2.50 -17.85 15.88
CA ASP A 96 -3.71 -18.36 16.53
C ASP A 96 -4.05 -19.72 15.93
N LYS A 97 -4.08 -20.77 16.77
CA LYS A 97 -4.49 -22.14 16.41
C LYS A 97 -3.88 -22.66 15.10
N GLY A 98 -2.59 -22.42 14.89
CA GLY A 98 -1.85 -22.89 13.71
C GLY A 98 -2.01 -22.04 12.45
N ARG A 99 -2.73 -20.91 12.54
CA ARG A 99 -2.81 -19.87 11.49
C ARG A 99 -2.05 -18.63 11.94
N VAL A 100 -1.49 -17.92 10.96
CA VAL A 100 -0.79 -16.66 11.18
C VAL A 100 -1.72 -15.52 10.83
N LYS A 101 -1.94 -14.63 11.79
CA LYS A 101 -2.61 -13.34 11.61
C LYS A 101 -1.55 -12.29 11.30
N LEU A 102 -1.69 -11.68 10.15
CA LEU A 102 -0.86 -10.59 9.64
C LEU A 102 -1.65 -9.29 9.75
N SER A 103 -1.07 -8.30 10.43
CA SER A 103 -1.60 -6.95 10.51
C SER A 103 -0.59 -6.01 9.87
N LEU A 104 -0.89 -5.50 8.68
CA LEU A 104 -0.03 -4.52 8.01
C LEU A 104 -0.59 -3.12 8.16
N LYS A 105 0.29 -2.17 8.47
CA LYS A 105 0.03 -0.75 8.24
C LYS A 105 0.76 -0.33 6.98
N LEU A 106 0.00 -0.04 5.94
CA LEU A 106 0.51 0.35 4.63
C LEU A 106 0.33 1.85 4.44
N ILE A 107 1.26 2.45 3.72
CA ILE A 107 1.24 3.87 3.39
C ILE A 107 1.37 4.04 1.88
N THR A 108 0.65 5.01 1.35
CA THR A 108 0.79 5.45 -0.03
C THR A 108 0.67 6.98 -0.08
N TYR A 109 1.15 7.57 -1.16
CA TYR A 109 1.05 9.00 -1.41
C TYR A 109 0.12 9.20 -2.60
N ILE A 110 -0.94 9.98 -2.38
CA ILE A 110 -1.85 10.40 -3.45
C ILE A 110 -1.62 11.86 -3.78
N LYS A 111 -1.98 12.28 -5.00
CA LYS A 111 -1.96 13.70 -5.37
C LYS A 111 -3.01 14.44 -4.52
N GLY A 112 -2.61 15.52 -3.85
CA GLY A 112 -3.55 16.44 -3.21
C GLY A 112 -4.42 17.12 -4.28
N GLN A 113 -5.68 17.44 -3.94
CA GLN A 113 -6.47 18.32 -4.80
C GLN A 113 -5.84 19.71 -4.77
N GLU A 114 -5.36 20.19 -5.92
CA GLU A 114 -5.11 21.61 -6.15
C GLU A 114 -6.48 22.23 -6.44
N ASP A 115 -6.92 23.17 -5.59
CA ASP A 115 -8.03 24.07 -5.90
C ASP A 115 -7.68 24.99 -7.09
#